data_AF-A0A0M6WR83-F1
#
_entry.id   AF-A0A0M6WR83-F1
#
_cell.length_a   1.000
_cell.length_b   1.000
_cell.length_c   1.000
_cell.angle_alpha   90.00
_cell.angle_beta   90.00
_cell.angle_gamma   90.00
#
_symmetry.space_group_name_H-M   'P 1'
#
loop_
_entity.id
_entity.type
_entity.pdbx_description
1 polymer ?
#
loop_
_entity_poly.entity_id
_entity_poly.type
_entity_poly.pdbx_seq_one_letter_code
_entity_poly.pdbx_strand_id
1 'polypeptide(L)'
;MKNIRKNKNSENEIAVTGKSGIFWLKGLAGLLAVMLVFTIASRVVASITVPQVTASAPSPGKIEHTVMASGTVEAGGEKAIVTEEGILVAQVNVHTGESIGEGETLFALDMDSLEDQIYELQNQIKKLQLENDSLKKNKAQADAKQQLELKRAQEDYEETIAKNTVSDGKANEALQKAADAKSQAEKELNSAKDALAQAEKELNAVKEELQNVKDAAAAEQSKNTADQTGEAEKKDTNSTITQKRQQLEEAVQEKQNTYDTIQAKVTEKQAALDSASVALEEKQEQLESNTSTAEDAKKAAERAVEDAGLSADIDHTQEINAISLEQFQKQLEKLKTLKQQNGEITAPSSGIITKVCVETGQKTTDTAAVVMSDEQSGLFLLRQRTAKTGNISQWEIMQRLPVSVRERLIAALFPWKHRKTEAA
;
A
#
# COMPACT_ATOMS: atom_id res chain seq x y z
N MET A 1 79.30 123.50 -47.61
CA MET A 1 80.17 124.70 -47.70
C MET A 1 81.19 124.62 -46.58
N LYS A 2 82.47 124.84 -46.94
CA LYS A 2 83.54 125.57 -46.23
C LYS A 2 83.62 125.49 -44.70
N ASN A 3 84.76 125.36 -44.04
CA ASN A 3 86.17 125.42 -44.44
C ASN A 3 86.97 124.93 -43.22
N ILE A 4 87.99 124.08 -43.40
CA ILE A 4 89.41 124.44 -43.39
C ILE A 4 89.77 125.48 -42.30
N ARG A 5 90.61 125.11 -41.32
CA ARG A 5 92.06 125.42 -41.34
C ARG A 5 92.81 124.95 -40.10
N LYS A 6 93.97 124.41 -40.43
CA LYS A 6 95.14 124.16 -39.60
C LYS A 6 95.56 125.40 -38.79
N ASN A 7 96.19 125.15 -37.65
CA ASN A 7 97.62 125.42 -37.39
C ASN A 7 97.89 126.13 -36.05
N LYS A 8 98.98 125.67 -35.43
CA LYS A 8 100.10 126.42 -34.83
C LYS A 8 100.26 126.37 -33.31
N ASN A 9 101.43 125.84 -32.92
CA ASN A 9 102.30 126.17 -31.79
C ASN A 9 101.89 127.31 -30.86
N SER A 10 102.12 127.12 -29.56
CA SER A 10 103.22 127.77 -28.85
C SER A 10 103.44 127.18 -27.45
N GLU A 11 104.68 127.24 -27.01
CA GLU A 11 105.17 127.01 -25.65
C GLU A 11 104.49 127.93 -24.62
N ASN A 12 104.44 127.51 -23.35
CA ASN A 12 105.10 128.23 -22.24
C ASN A 12 104.86 127.55 -20.88
N GLU A 13 105.96 127.43 -20.14
CA GLU A 13 106.04 127.20 -18.70
C GLU A 13 105.22 128.22 -17.92
N ILE A 14 104.55 127.81 -16.83
CA ILE A 14 104.56 128.52 -15.53
C ILE A 14 104.34 127.48 -14.41
N ALA A 15 105.34 127.33 -13.55
CA ALA A 15 105.19 126.80 -12.21
C ALA A 15 104.51 127.84 -11.31
N VAL A 16 103.69 127.43 -10.34
CA VAL A 16 103.70 127.91 -8.94
C VAL A 16 102.50 127.31 -8.17
N THR A 17 102.88 126.45 -7.23
CA THR A 17 102.42 126.31 -5.83
C THR A 17 100.93 126.17 -5.48
N GLY A 18 100.67 125.18 -4.62
CA GLY A 18 99.85 125.42 -3.42
C GLY A 18 98.70 124.45 -3.15
N LYS A 19 99.02 123.30 -2.52
CA LYS A 19 98.20 122.47 -1.59
C LYS A 19 96.74 122.14 -1.97
N SER A 20 96.48 120.85 -2.28
CA SER A 20 95.30 120.03 -1.88
C SER A 20 95.34 118.64 -2.54
N GLY A 21 95.34 117.51 -1.80
CA GLY A 21 95.56 116.19 -2.41
C GLY A 21 94.99 114.94 -1.72
N ILE A 22 93.98 115.04 -0.85
CA ILE A 22 93.36 113.88 -0.16
C ILE A 22 91.97 113.49 -0.70
N PHE A 23 91.30 114.35 -1.47
CA PHE A 23 89.91 114.12 -1.90
C PHE A 23 89.74 113.30 -3.19
N TRP A 24 90.77 113.18 -4.04
CA TRP A 24 90.64 112.52 -5.35
C TRP A 24 90.75 110.98 -5.29
N LEU A 25 91.42 110.42 -4.27
CA LEU A 25 91.63 108.97 -4.13
C LEU A 25 90.36 108.19 -3.71
N LYS A 26 89.45 108.86 -2.99
CA LYS A 26 88.20 108.25 -2.49
C LYS A 26 87.13 108.07 -3.58
N GLY A 27 87.16 108.89 -4.64
CA GLY A 27 86.24 108.76 -5.78
C GLY A 27 86.56 107.57 -6.70
N LEU A 28 87.85 107.27 -6.91
CA LEU A 28 88.29 106.16 -7.77
C LEU A 28 87.99 104.78 -7.15
N ALA A 29 88.16 104.65 -5.83
CA ALA A 29 87.87 103.41 -5.11
C ALA A 29 86.37 103.03 -5.16
N GLY A 30 85.48 104.04 -5.15
CA GLY A 30 84.04 103.81 -5.29
C GLY A 30 83.64 103.25 -6.66
N LEU A 31 84.22 103.78 -7.74
CA LEU A 31 83.95 103.31 -9.10
C LEU A 31 84.42 101.87 -9.33
N LEU A 32 85.59 101.51 -8.80
CA LEU A 32 86.15 100.15 -8.91
C LEU A 32 85.31 99.10 -8.16
N ALA A 33 84.76 99.47 -7.00
CA ALA A 33 83.85 98.60 -6.26
C ALA A 33 82.54 98.34 -7.04
N VAL A 34 82.00 99.36 -7.71
CA VAL A 34 80.79 99.21 -8.53
C VAL A 34 81.03 98.31 -9.74
N MET A 35 82.19 98.42 -10.40
CA MET A 35 82.51 97.56 -11.55
C MET A 35 82.69 96.09 -11.15
N LEU A 36 83.21 95.81 -9.96
CA LEU A 36 83.37 94.45 -9.44
C LEU A 36 82.00 93.79 -9.13
N VAL A 37 81.07 94.55 -8.56
CA VAL A 37 79.69 94.06 -8.32
C VAL A 37 78.98 93.75 -9.65
N PHE A 38 79.13 94.60 -10.67
CA PHE A 38 78.52 94.35 -11.98
C PHE A 38 79.13 93.15 -12.71
N THR A 39 80.41 92.87 -12.50
CA THR A 39 81.10 91.70 -13.09
C THR A 39 80.63 90.38 -12.48
N ILE A 40 80.38 90.35 -11.17
CA ILE A 40 79.83 89.18 -10.48
C ILE A 40 78.36 88.98 -10.87
N ALA A 41 77.57 90.06 -10.95
CA ALA A 41 76.17 89.99 -11.37
C ALA A 41 76.02 89.44 -12.80
N SER A 42 76.92 89.81 -13.73
CA SER A 42 76.88 89.34 -15.12
C SER A 42 77.19 87.84 -15.29
N ARG A 43 77.83 87.18 -14.31
CA ARG A 43 78.09 85.73 -14.35
C ARG A 43 76.95 84.89 -13.75
N VAL A 44 76.11 85.46 -12.88
CA VAL A 44 74.98 84.74 -12.24
C VAL A 44 73.76 84.64 -13.16
N VAL A 45 73.60 85.56 -14.12
CA VAL A 45 72.48 85.50 -15.08
C VAL A 45 72.64 84.38 -16.12
N ALA A 46 73.87 83.91 -16.37
CA ALA A 46 74.15 82.86 -17.36
C ALA A 46 73.82 81.43 -16.87
N SER A 47 73.56 81.20 -15.58
CA SER A 47 73.28 79.85 -15.03
C SER A 47 71.78 79.54 -14.84
N ILE A 48 70.89 80.43 -15.29
CA ILE A 48 69.43 80.32 -15.07
C ILE A 48 68.71 79.59 -16.22
N THR A 49 69.41 79.22 -17.30
CA THR A 49 68.77 78.71 -18.54
C THR A 49 69.04 77.24 -18.86
N VAL A 50 69.15 76.36 -17.85
CA VAL A 50 69.15 74.90 -18.08
C VAL A 50 68.12 74.23 -17.17
N PRO A 51 67.03 73.63 -17.71
CA PRO A 51 66.08 72.87 -16.90
C PRO A 51 66.70 71.52 -16.50
N GLN A 52 66.77 71.25 -15.19
CA GLN A 52 67.05 69.90 -14.68
C GLN A 52 65.77 69.06 -14.72
N VAL A 53 65.82 67.91 -15.39
CA VAL A 53 64.79 66.87 -15.29
C VAL A 53 65.36 65.65 -14.59
N THR A 54 64.72 65.28 -13.49
CA THR A 54 64.96 64.00 -12.82
C THR A 54 64.11 62.93 -13.48
N ALA A 55 64.75 61.92 -14.06
CA ALA A 55 64.10 60.69 -14.51
C ALA A 55 64.52 59.53 -13.58
N SER A 56 63.54 58.79 -13.07
CA SER A 56 63.75 57.58 -12.27
C SER A 56 63.54 56.33 -13.12
N ALA A 57 64.47 55.37 -13.07
CA ALA A 57 64.30 54.06 -13.71
C ALA A 57 63.28 53.19 -12.95
N PRO A 58 62.39 52.44 -13.63
CA PRO A 58 61.41 51.58 -12.96
C PRO A 58 62.11 50.43 -12.22
N SER A 59 61.73 50.22 -10.95
CA SER A 59 62.16 49.05 -10.17
C SER A 59 61.08 47.95 -10.19
N PRO A 60 61.45 46.66 -10.20
CA PRO A 60 60.49 45.58 -10.04
C PRO A 60 59.95 45.61 -8.60
N GLY A 61 58.74 46.13 -8.44
CA GLY A 61 57.96 46.11 -7.20
C GLY A 61 56.63 45.40 -7.43
N LYS A 62 56.13 44.70 -6.43
CA LYS A 62 54.80 44.08 -6.47
C LYS A 62 53.76 45.21 -6.44
N ILE A 63 53.01 45.39 -7.52
CA ILE A 63 51.90 46.34 -7.55
C ILE A 63 50.77 45.72 -6.74
N GLU A 64 50.54 46.22 -5.54
CA GLU A 64 49.39 45.81 -4.74
C GLU A 64 48.13 46.44 -5.30
N HIS A 65 47.37 45.66 -6.05
CA HIS A 65 46.01 46.01 -6.43
C HIS A 65 45.07 45.73 -5.27
N THR A 66 44.88 46.71 -4.37
CA THR A 66 43.84 46.63 -3.34
C THR A 66 42.47 46.82 -4.00
N VAL A 67 41.77 45.73 -4.28
CA VAL A 67 40.38 45.77 -4.75
C VAL A 67 39.48 46.04 -3.54
N MET A 68 38.94 47.25 -3.45
CA MET A 68 37.90 47.57 -2.46
C MET A 68 36.54 47.07 -2.97
N ALA A 69 35.99 46.05 -2.31
CA ALA A 69 34.66 45.53 -2.57
C ALA A 69 33.77 45.73 -1.34
N SER A 70 32.57 46.27 -1.55
CA SER A 70 31.51 46.31 -0.53
C SER A 70 30.58 45.12 -0.75
N GLY A 71 30.27 44.39 0.32
CA GLY A 71 29.35 43.25 0.32
C GLY A 71 28.53 43.21 1.59
N THR A 72 27.40 42.51 1.54
CA THR A 72 26.57 42.22 2.71
C THR A 72 27.15 41.00 3.41
N VAL A 73 27.30 41.07 4.73
CA VAL A 73 27.77 39.93 5.53
C VAL A 73 26.56 39.17 6.02
N GLU A 74 26.44 37.89 5.65
CA GLU A 74 25.39 36.98 6.12
C GLU A 74 26.00 35.84 6.95
N ALA A 75 25.19 35.31 7.88
CA ALA A 75 25.52 34.17 8.69
C ALA A 75 25.83 32.95 7.80
N GLY A 76 26.96 32.27 8.02
CA GLY A 76 27.32 31.14 7.16
C GLY A 76 26.63 29.82 7.49
N GLY A 77 25.78 29.83 8.51
CA GLY A 77 24.87 28.76 8.86
C GLY A 77 23.75 29.33 9.71
N GLU A 78 22.52 29.04 9.33
CA GLU A 78 21.31 29.32 10.11
C GLU A 78 20.70 27.99 10.56
N LYS A 79 20.31 27.94 11.83
CA LYS A 79 19.65 26.80 12.46
C LYS A 79 18.28 27.26 12.93
N ALA A 80 17.26 26.69 12.32
CA ALA A 80 15.87 26.87 12.73
C ALA A 80 15.55 25.95 13.91
N ILE A 81 15.11 26.55 15.00
CA ILE A 81 14.60 25.84 16.18
C ILE A 81 13.09 25.80 16.03
N VAL A 82 12.55 24.59 15.94
CA VAL A 82 11.12 24.30 15.77
C VAL A 82 10.63 23.63 17.03
N THR A 83 9.39 23.91 17.40
CA THR A 83 8.70 23.31 18.54
C THR A 83 7.40 22.64 18.09
N GLU A 84 6.79 21.85 18.97
CA GLU A 84 5.48 21.26 18.70
C GLU A 84 4.42 22.38 18.52
N GLU A 85 3.48 22.14 17.61
CA GLU A 85 2.47 23.10 17.19
C GLU A 85 1.34 23.26 18.23
N GLY A 86 0.74 24.45 18.27
CA GLY A 86 -0.52 24.72 18.94
C GLY A 86 -0.41 25.01 20.44
N ILE A 87 0.81 25.14 20.98
CA ILE A 87 1.07 25.43 22.39
C ILE A 87 1.24 26.94 22.56
N LEU A 88 0.65 27.52 23.60
CA LEU A 88 0.79 28.95 23.87
C LEU A 88 2.23 29.28 24.34
N VAL A 89 2.81 30.38 23.85
CA VAL A 89 4.09 30.90 24.34
C VAL A 89 3.86 31.78 25.56
N ALA A 90 4.36 31.38 26.72
CA ALA A 90 4.25 32.16 27.95
C ALA A 90 5.20 33.36 27.95
N GLN A 91 6.47 33.15 27.59
CA GLN A 91 7.48 34.18 27.63
C GLN A 91 8.55 33.97 26.56
N VAL A 92 8.97 35.06 25.91
CA VAL A 92 10.13 35.08 24.99
C VAL A 92 11.27 35.80 25.71
N ASN A 93 12.40 35.12 25.90
CA ASN A 93 13.52 35.63 26.69
C ASN A 93 14.62 36.29 25.85
N VAL A 94 14.45 36.32 24.53
CA VAL A 94 15.54 36.58 23.60
C VAL A 94 15.16 37.57 22.51
N HIS A 95 16.14 38.35 22.04
CA HIS A 95 15.94 39.36 21.00
C HIS A 95 16.83 39.12 19.77
N THR A 96 16.40 39.63 18.61
CA THR A 96 17.20 39.59 17.38
C THR A 96 18.53 40.32 17.58
N GLY A 97 19.65 39.66 17.22
CA GLY A 97 21.01 40.17 17.42
C GLY A 97 21.64 39.81 18.77
N GLU A 98 20.91 39.13 19.66
CA GLU A 98 21.43 38.64 20.93
C GLU A 98 22.31 37.39 20.75
N SER A 99 23.38 37.29 21.55
CA SER A 99 24.30 36.14 21.56
C SER A 99 24.02 35.29 22.79
N ILE A 100 23.82 34.00 22.54
CA ILE A 100 23.26 33.01 23.45
C ILE A 100 24.18 31.80 23.51
N GLY A 101 24.35 31.25 24.71
CA GLY A 101 25.14 30.04 24.94
C GLY A 101 24.36 28.75 24.66
N GLU A 102 25.08 27.65 24.44
CA GLU A 102 24.47 26.32 24.42
C GLU A 102 23.71 26.03 25.73
N GLY A 103 22.45 25.59 25.61
CA GLY A 103 21.57 25.27 26.74
C GLY A 103 20.82 26.46 27.35
N GLU A 104 21.04 27.69 26.86
CA GLU A 104 20.33 28.87 27.36
C GLU A 104 18.89 28.95 26.82
N THR A 105 17.96 29.35 27.67
CA THR A 105 16.51 29.36 27.38
C THR A 105 16.14 30.47 26.40
N LEU A 106 15.55 30.08 25.26
CA LEU A 106 15.12 30.98 24.21
C LEU A 106 13.73 31.55 24.52
N PHE A 107 12.79 30.66 24.79
CA PHE A 107 11.43 30.99 25.16
C PHE A 107 10.84 29.86 25.99
N ALA A 108 9.82 30.19 26.77
CA ALA A 108 9.07 29.27 27.60
C ALA A 108 7.64 29.12 27.07
N LEU A 109 7.21 27.89 26.96
CA LEU A 109 5.83 27.50 26.67
C LEU A 109 4.98 27.63 27.92
N ASP A 110 3.70 27.92 27.72
CA ASP A 110 2.70 27.94 28.78
C ASP A 110 2.41 26.52 29.28
N MET A 111 2.51 26.34 30.59
CA MET A 111 2.34 25.04 31.23
C MET A 111 0.91 24.53 31.15
N ASP A 112 -0.07 25.41 31.38
CA ASP A 112 -1.48 25.05 31.38
C ASP A 112 -1.89 24.60 29.97
N SER A 113 -1.51 25.37 28.93
CA SER A 113 -1.73 25.00 27.54
C SER A 113 -1.04 23.68 27.15
N LEU A 114 0.16 23.41 27.69
CA LEU A 114 0.89 22.16 27.42
C LEU A 114 0.24 20.97 28.13
N GLU A 115 -0.25 21.14 29.36
CA GLU A 115 -1.01 20.12 30.09
C GLU A 115 -2.34 19.79 29.41
N ASP A 116 -3.07 20.80 28.95
CA ASP A 116 -4.32 20.63 28.20
C ASP A 116 -4.09 19.81 26.92
N GLN A 117 -3.01 20.08 26.18
CA GLN A 117 -2.65 19.30 24.99
C GLN A 117 -2.29 17.85 25.34
N ILE A 118 -1.51 17.62 26.40
CA ILE A 118 -1.19 16.27 26.86
C ILE A 118 -2.46 15.52 27.23
N TYR A 119 -3.38 16.17 27.94
CA TYR A 119 -4.64 15.57 28.36
C TYR A 119 -5.54 15.20 27.18
N GLU A 120 -5.68 16.10 26.20
CA GLU A 120 -6.45 15.85 24.99
C GLU A 120 -5.86 14.68 24.18
N LEU A 121 -4.54 14.66 24.00
CA LEU A 121 -3.86 13.59 23.27
C LEU A 121 -3.96 12.24 24.01
N GLN A 122 -3.90 12.24 25.35
CA GLN A 122 -4.17 11.05 26.18
C GLN A 122 -5.59 10.53 26.00
N ASN A 123 -6.58 11.43 25.95
CA ASN A 123 -7.97 11.05 25.70
C ASN A 123 -8.16 10.47 24.31
N GLN A 124 -7.51 11.02 23.27
CA GLN A 124 -7.53 10.48 21.92
C GLN A 124 -6.92 9.08 21.85
N ILE A 125 -5.77 8.87 22.49
CA ILE A 125 -5.15 7.53 22.62
C ILE A 125 -6.10 6.57 23.31
N LYS A 126 -6.70 6.98 24.44
CA LYS A 126 -7.62 6.13 25.19
C LYS A 126 -8.89 5.79 24.40
N LYS A 127 -9.42 6.74 23.63
CA LYS A 127 -10.55 6.53 22.72
C LYS A 127 -10.22 5.47 21.67
N LEU A 128 -9.07 5.61 20.98
CA LEU A 128 -8.63 4.64 19.98
C LEU A 128 -8.31 3.27 20.58
N GLN A 129 -7.79 3.21 21.80
CA GLN A 129 -7.56 1.95 22.51
C GLN A 129 -8.88 1.23 22.80
N LEU A 130 -9.88 1.94 23.33
CA LEU A 130 -11.21 1.37 23.59
C LEU A 130 -11.89 0.92 22.29
N GLU A 131 -11.73 1.69 21.21
CA GLU A 131 -12.22 1.31 19.89
C GLU A 131 -11.55 0.02 19.40
N ASN A 132 -10.23 -0.08 19.45
CA ASN A 132 -9.49 -1.30 19.11
C ASN A 132 -9.87 -2.50 19.98
N ASP A 133 -10.08 -2.32 21.28
CA ASP A 133 -10.52 -3.38 22.17
C ASP A 133 -11.94 -3.85 21.83
N SER A 134 -12.83 -2.92 21.46
CA SER A 134 -14.17 -3.24 20.99
C SER A 134 -14.14 -3.99 19.65
N LEU A 135 -13.31 -3.55 18.70
CA LEU A 135 -13.11 -4.20 17.41
C LEU A 135 -12.55 -5.62 17.59
N LYS A 136 -11.55 -5.80 18.45
CA LYS A 136 -11.00 -7.12 18.78
C LYS A 136 -12.05 -8.05 19.38
N LYS A 137 -12.86 -7.57 20.33
CA LYS A 137 -13.94 -8.38 20.93
C LYS A 137 -15.00 -8.73 19.90
N ASN A 138 -15.40 -7.77 19.06
CA ASN A 138 -16.37 -8.00 17.99
C ASN A 138 -15.85 -9.01 16.97
N LYS A 139 -14.57 -8.90 16.57
CA LYS A 139 -13.90 -9.85 15.68
C LYS A 139 -13.83 -11.24 16.31
N ALA A 140 -13.35 -11.35 17.56
CA ALA A 140 -13.30 -12.63 18.26
C ALA A 140 -14.69 -13.27 18.42
N GLN A 141 -15.74 -12.46 18.64
CA GLN A 141 -17.12 -12.94 18.70
C GLN A 141 -17.62 -13.38 17.33
N ALA A 142 -17.29 -12.65 16.27
CA ALA A 142 -17.61 -13.02 14.89
C ALA A 142 -16.90 -14.34 14.51
N ASP A 143 -15.61 -14.45 14.78
CA ASP A 143 -14.81 -15.66 14.55
C ASP A 143 -15.38 -16.86 15.33
N ALA A 144 -15.75 -16.66 16.61
CA ALA A 144 -16.37 -17.71 17.42
C ALA A 144 -17.75 -18.12 16.90
N LYS A 145 -18.57 -17.17 16.42
CA LYS A 145 -19.86 -17.47 15.77
C LYS A 145 -19.64 -18.26 14.49
N GLN A 146 -18.69 -17.83 13.65
CA GLN A 146 -18.36 -18.50 12.41
C GLN A 146 -17.87 -19.93 12.65
N GLN A 147 -16.97 -20.14 13.61
CA GLN A 147 -16.52 -21.49 13.98
C GLN A 147 -17.66 -22.38 14.46
N LEU A 148 -18.62 -21.81 15.20
CA LEU A 148 -19.80 -22.52 15.67
C LEU A 148 -20.79 -22.82 14.54
N GLU A 149 -20.97 -21.91 13.59
CA GLU A 149 -21.77 -22.12 12.37
C GLU A 149 -21.14 -23.19 11.48
N LEU A 150 -19.82 -23.16 11.30
CA LEU A 150 -19.06 -24.22 10.62
C LEU A 150 -19.27 -25.58 11.27
N LYS A 151 -19.14 -25.64 12.60
CA LYS A 151 -19.33 -26.89 13.34
C LYS A 151 -20.76 -27.41 13.18
N ARG A 152 -21.77 -26.54 13.26
CA ARG A 152 -23.17 -26.90 13.04
C ARG A 152 -23.41 -27.41 11.62
N ALA A 153 -22.87 -26.73 10.61
CA ALA A 153 -23.00 -27.15 9.23
C ALA A 153 -22.36 -28.53 8.99
N GLN A 154 -21.21 -28.81 9.65
CA GLN A 154 -20.58 -30.13 9.61
C GLN A 154 -21.44 -31.20 10.29
N GLU A 155 -22.00 -30.90 11.47
CA GLU A 155 -22.93 -31.80 12.18
C GLU A 155 -24.18 -32.09 11.30
N ASP A 156 -24.77 -31.07 10.68
CA ASP A 156 -25.92 -31.21 9.77
C ASP A 156 -25.59 -32.03 8.51
N TYR A 157 -24.38 -31.88 7.97
CA TYR A 157 -23.88 -32.66 6.85
C TYR A 157 -23.72 -34.15 7.23
N GLU A 158 -23.10 -34.42 8.37
CA GLU A 158 -22.97 -35.79 8.89
C GLU A 158 -24.34 -36.42 9.17
N GLU A 159 -25.28 -35.68 9.75
CA GLU A 159 -26.65 -36.13 9.97
C GLU A 159 -27.37 -36.43 8.65
N THR A 160 -27.17 -35.58 7.63
CA THR A 160 -27.75 -35.79 6.29
C THR A 160 -27.22 -37.08 5.66
N ILE A 161 -25.92 -37.36 5.75
CA ILE A 161 -25.35 -38.63 5.28
C ILE A 161 -25.95 -39.81 6.05
N ALA A 162 -26.02 -39.72 7.38
CA ALA A 162 -26.57 -40.79 8.20
C ALA A 162 -28.03 -41.07 7.84
N LYS A 163 -28.83 -40.03 7.62
CA LYS A 163 -30.23 -40.17 7.20
C LYS A 163 -30.36 -40.81 5.81
N ASN A 164 -29.54 -40.38 4.85
CA ASN A 164 -29.53 -40.92 3.50
C ASN A 164 -29.15 -42.41 3.50
N THR A 165 -28.10 -42.80 4.22
CA THR A 165 -27.67 -44.21 4.30
C THR A 165 -28.76 -45.12 4.89
N VAL A 166 -29.48 -44.66 5.92
CA VAL A 166 -30.62 -45.38 6.49
C VAL A 166 -31.80 -45.47 5.51
N SER A 167 -32.10 -44.39 4.78
CA SER A 167 -33.18 -44.36 3.79
C SER A 167 -32.89 -45.31 2.62
N ASP A 168 -31.67 -45.26 2.09
CA ASP A 168 -31.22 -46.12 0.99
C ASP A 168 -31.16 -47.59 1.42
N GLY A 169 -30.75 -47.86 2.67
CA GLY A 169 -30.80 -49.21 3.24
C GLY A 169 -32.22 -49.77 3.24
N LYS A 170 -33.20 -48.99 3.72
CA LYS A 170 -34.63 -49.39 3.72
C LYS A 170 -35.20 -49.58 2.31
N ALA A 171 -34.83 -48.71 1.37
CA ALA A 171 -35.27 -48.80 -0.01
C ALA A 171 -34.71 -50.05 -0.70
N ASN A 172 -33.41 -50.33 -0.51
CA ASN A 172 -32.76 -51.53 -1.03
C ASN A 172 -33.35 -52.81 -0.42
N GLU A 173 -33.62 -52.85 0.88
CA GLU A 173 -34.29 -53.99 1.51
C GLU A 173 -35.68 -54.25 0.92
N ALA A 174 -36.45 -53.19 0.64
CA ALA A 174 -37.77 -53.31 0.03
C ALA A 174 -37.68 -53.80 -1.42
N LEU A 175 -36.70 -53.32 -2.18
CA LEU A 175 -36.43 -53.76 -3.56
C LEU A 175 -36.02 -55.23 -3.61
N GLN A 176 -35.16 -55.67 -2.68
CA GLN A 176 -34.76 -57.07 -2.58
C GLN A 176 -35.97 -57.99 -2.30
N LYS A 177 -36.85 -57.60 -1.36
CA LYS A 177 -38.07 -58.35 -1.08
C LYS A 177 -38.99 -58.45 -2.30
N ALA A 178 -39.11 -57.38 -3.09
CA ALA A 178 -39.90 -57.39 -4.33
C ALA A 178 -39.26 -58.29 -5.40
N ALA A 179 -37.92 -58.26 -5.54
CA ALA A 179 -37.18 -59.14 -6.43
C ALA A 179 -37.31 -60.62 -6.06
N ASP A 180 -37.22 -60.95 -4.77
CA ASP A 180 -37.41 -62.30 -4.26
C ASP A 180 -38.85 -62.79 -4.52
N ALA A 181 -39.85 -61.94 -4.30
CA ALA A 181 -41.26 -62.24 -4.58
C ALA A 181 -41.52 -62.51 -6.08
N LYS A 182 -40.92 -61.69 -6.96
CA LYS A 182 -40.99 -61.92 -8.41
C LYS A 182 -40.35 -63.25 -8.80
N SER A 183 -39.14 -63.55 -8.29
CA SER A 183 -38.46 -64.82 -8.56
C SER A 183 -39.28 -66.03 -8.09
N GLN A 184 -39.96 -65.91 -6.95
CA GLN A 184 -40.86 -66.95 -6.46
C GLN A 184 -42.09 -67.12 -7.36
N ALA A 185 -42.71 -66.03 -7.80
CA ALA A 185 -43.84 -66.06 -8.73
C ALA A 185 -43.46 -66.68 -10.09
N GLU A 186 -42.26 -66.39 -10.62
CA GLU A 186 -41.74 -67.01 -11.85
C GLU A 186 -41.59 -68.54 -11.72
N LYS A 187 -41.06 -69.01 -10.58
CA LYS A 187 -40.95 -70.46 -10.31
C LYS A 187 -42.31 -71.13 -10.26
N GLU A 188 -43.27 -70.53 -9.56
CA GLU A 188 -44.63 -71.07 -9.44
C GLU A 188 -45.34 -71.10 -10.81
N LEU A 189 -45.21 -70.04 -11.61
CA LEU A 189 -45.75 -69.99 -12.96
C LEU A 189 -45.16 -71.07 -13.87
N ASN A 190 -43.84 -71.27 -13.83
CA ASN A 190 -43.18 -72.32 -14.62
C ASN A 190 -43.68 -73.71 -14.22
N SER A 191 -43.79 -73.98 -12.91
CA SER A 191 -44.34 -75.26 -12.44
C SER A 191 -45.80 -75.49 -12.88
N ALA A 192 -46.60 -74.43 -12.94
CA ALA A 192 -47.99 -74.51 -13.41
C ALA A 192 -48.06 -74.72 -14.94
N LYS A 193 -47.16 -74.09 -15.71
CA LYS A 193 -47.04 -74.30 -17.16
C LYS A 193 -46.61 -75.73 -17.49
N ASP A 194 -45.67 -76.29 -16.74
CA ASP A 194 -45.25 -77.68 -16.90
C ASP A 194 -46.41 -78.65 -16.63
N ALA A 195 -47.19 -78.40 -15.57
CA ALA A 195 -48.39 -79.19 -15.27
C ALA A 195 -49.46 -79.07 -16.36
N LEU A 196 -49.62 -77.89 -16.97
CA LEU A 196 -50.54 -77.68 -18.09
C LEU A 196 -50.10 -78.47 -19.31
N ALA A 197 -48.81 -78.42 -19.66
CA ALA A 197 -48.26 -79.17 -20.78
C ALA A 197 -48.44 -80.69 -20.61
N GLN A 198 -48.33 -81.19 -19.37
CA GLN A 198 -48.59 -82.61 -19.08
C GLN A 198 -50.08 -82.96 -19.19
N ALA A 199 -50.98 -82.12 -18.66
CA ALA A 199 -52.41 -82.30 -18.80
C ALA A 199 -52.88 -82.24 -20.26
N GLU A 200 -52.29 -81.37 -21.08
CA GLU A 200 -52.55 -81.27 -22.52
C GLU A 200 -52.13 -82.55 -23.26
N LYS A 201 -50.96 -83.10 -22.92
CA LYS A 201 -50.48 -84.37 -23.48
C LYS A 201 -51.41 -85.54 -23.14
N GLU A 202 -51.86 -85.62 -21.89
CA GLU A 202 -52.81 -86.67 -21.45
C GLU A 202 -54.18 -86.52 -22.13
N LEU A 203 -54.69 -85.28 -22.24
CA LEU A 203 -55.94 -84.98 -22.92
C LEU A 203 -55.89 -85.36 -24.41
N ASN A 204 -54.79 -85.03 -25.10
CA ASN A 204 -54.60 -85.36 -26.51
C ASN A 204 -54.48 -86.87 -26.75
N ALA A 205 -53.80 -87.61 -25.86
CA ALA A 205 -53.72 -89.07 -25.94
C ALA A 205 -55.11 -89.73 -25.85
N VAL A 206 -55.96 -89.31 -24.89
CA VAL A 206 -57.33 -89.86 -24.76
C VAL A 206 -58.22 -89.43 -25.93
N LYS A 207 -58.04 -88.22 -26.47
CA LYS A 207 -58.74 -87.77 -27.69
C LYS A 207 -58.36 -88.60 -28.92
N GLU A 208 -57.08 -88.96 -29.08
CA GLU A 208 -56.62 -89.85 -30.14
C GLU A 208 -57.20 -91.27 -29.99
N GLU A 209 -57.24 -91.82 -28.77
CA GLU A 209 -57.88 -93.12 -28.49
C GLU A 209 -59.39 -93.11 -28.81
N LEU A 210 -60.10 -92.04 -28.44
CA LEU A 210 -61.50 -91.86 -28.77
C LEU A 210 -61.71 -91.81 -30.30
N GLN A 211 -60.84 -91.11 -31.03
CA GLN A 211 -60.91 -91.00 -32.48
C GLN A 211 -60.70 -92.36 -33.15
N ASN A 212 -59.69 -93.11 -32.71
CA ASN A 212 -59.42 -94.47 -33.20
C ASN A 212 -60.61 -95.42 -32.98
N VAL A 213 -61.32 -95.31 -31.85
CA VAL A 213 -62.54 -96.09 -31.58
C VAL A 213 -63.73 -95.64 -32.44
N LYS A 214 -63.86 -94.32 -32.70
CA LYS A 214 -64.89 -93.78 -33.61
C LYS A 214 -64.65 -94.23 -35.05
N ASP A 215 -63.40 -94.23 -35.52
CA ASP A 215 -63.02 -94.70 -36.85
C ASP A 215 -63.21 -96.22 -37.00
N ALA A 216 -62.91 -97.01 -35.97
CA ALA A 216 -63.20 -98.44 -35.93
C ALA A 216 -64.71 -98.75 -35.94
N ALA A 217 -65.52 -97.97 -35.22
CA ALA A 217 -66.97 -98.10 -35.21
C ALA A 217 -67.59 -97.75 -36.58
N ALA A 218 -67.06 -96.75 -37.28
CA ALA A 218 -67.48 -96.39 -38.64
C ALA A 218 -67.09 -97.47 -39.67
N ALA A 219 -65.92 -98.09 -39.51
CA ALA A 219 -65.48 -99.22 -40.33
C ALA A 219 -66.40 -100.44 -40.17
N GLU A 220 -66.84 -100.77 -38.95
CA GLU A 220 -67.81 -101.85 -38.70
C GLU A 220 -69.22 -101.53 -39.23
N GLN A 221 -69.67 -100.27 -39.19
CA GLN A 221 -70.93 -99.86 -39.83
C GLN A 221 -70.91 -99.98 -41.36
N SER A 222 -69.78 -99.72 -42.02
CA SER A 222 -69.65 -99.86 -43.48
C SER A 222 -69.73 -101.31 -43.97
N LYS A 223 -69.39 -102.29 -43.12
CA LYS A 223 -69.58 -103.74 -43.42
C LYS A 223 -71.04 -104.20 -43.34
N ASN A 224 -71.94 -103.38 -42.80
CA ASN A 224 -73.34 -103.75 -42.56
C ASN A 224 -74.28 -103.52 -43.75
N THR A 225 -73.74 -103.27 -44.96
CA THR A 225 -74.52 -103.24 -46.23
C THR A 225 -74.16 -104.42 -47.14
N ALA A 226 -73.48 -105.45 -46.65
CA ALA A 226 -73.23 -106.68 -47.39
C ALA A 226 -73.35 -107.91 -46.48
N ASP A 227 -74.47 -108.61 -46.67
CA ASP A 227 -74.80 -109.98 -46.28
C ASP A 227 -75.37 -110.33 -44.88
N GLN A 228 -76.53 -110.97 -44.98
CA GLN A 228 -77.38 -111.51 -43.93
C GLN A 228 -76.76 -112.76 -43.29
N THR A 229 -77.16 -113.03 -42.04
CA THR A 229 -77.01 -114.27 -41.23
C THR A 229 -76.33 -113.99 -39.88
N GLY A 230 -77.01 -114.35 -38.79
CA GLY A 230 -76.52 -114.36 -37.40
C GLY A 230 -77.01 -113.22 -36.50
N GLU A 231 -78.18 -113.39 -35.86
CA GLU A 231 -78.80 -112.40 -34.95
C GLU A 231 -78.38 -112.50 -33.46
N ALA A 232 -77.52 -113.46 -33.07
CA ALA A 232 -77.15 -113.66 -31.65
C ALA A 232 -75.80 -113.05 -31.23
N GLU A 233 -74.81 -112.93 -32.13
CA GLU A 233 -73.46 -112.40 -31.80
C GLU A 233 -73.28 -110.91 -32.16
N LYS A 234 -74.15 -110.33 -33.01
CA LYS A 234 -74.04 -108.95 -33.52
C LYS A 234 -74.48 -107.85 -32.52
N LYS A 235 -75.21 -108.22 -31.47
CA LYS A 235 -75.71 -107.28 -30.44
C LYS A 235 -74.67 -107.03 -29.34
N ASP A 236 -73.82 -108.02 -29.03
CA ASP A 236 -72.79 -107.92 -28.00
C ASP A 236 -71.59 -107.07 -28.44
N THR A 237 -71.13 -107.21 -29.69
CA THR A 237 -70.00 -106.43 -30.21
C THR A 237 -70.33 -104.94 -30.30
N ASN A 238 -71.53 -104.60 -30.80
CA ASN A 238 -71.97 -103.21 -30.96
C ASN A 238 -72.30 -102.54 -29.60
N SER A 239 -72.80 -103.33 -28.64
CA SER A 239 -72.97 -102.94 -27.22
C SER A 239 -71.62 -102.59 -26.57
N THR A 240 -70.60 -103.44 -26.79
CA THR A 240 -69.27 -103.28 -26.19
C THR A 240 -68.52 -102.06 -26.74
N ILE A 241 -68.60 -101.80 -28.07
CA ILE A 241 -68.01 -100.62 -28.70
C ILE A 241 -68.70 -99.34 -28.22
N THR A 242 -70.03 -99.35 -28.07
CA THR A 242 -70.80 -98.22 -27.55
C THR A 242 -70.42 -97.90 -26.10
N GLN A 243 -70.26 -98.92 -25.24
CA GLN A 243 -69.81 -98.75 -23.86
C GLN A 243 -68.38 -98.20 -23.78
N LYS A 244 -67.44 -98.73 -24.58
CA LYS A 244 -66.05 -98.21 -24.63
C LYS A 244 -66.00 -96.76 -25.12
N ARG A 245 -66.80 -96.41 -26.12
CA ARG A 245 -66.92 -95.02 -26.60
C ARG A 245 -67.43 -94.10 -25.51
N GLN A 246 -68.47 -94.51 -24.78
CA GLN A 246 -69.04 -93.72 -23.70
C GLN A 246 -68.05 -93.52 -22.54
N GLN A 247 -67.31 -94.57 -22.15
CA GLN A 247 -66.25 -94.47 -21.15
C GLN A 247 -65.11 -93.53 -21.60
N LEU A 248 -64.71 -93.58 -22.87
CA LEU A 248 -63.71 -92.66 -23.43
C LEU A 248 -64.25 -91.22 -23.52
N GLU A 249 -65.53 -91.01 -23.83
CA GLU A 249 -66.16 -89.68 -23.86
C GLU A 249 -66.23 -89.06 -22.45
N GLU A 250 -66.58 -89.85 -21.43
CA GLU A 250 -66.53 -89.43 -20.03
C GLU A 250 -65.09 -89.12 -19.58
N ALA A 251 -64.11 -89.94 -19.99
CA ALA A 251 -62.70 -89.71 -19.69
C ALA A 251 -62.14 -88.44 -20.39
N VAL A 252 -62.55 -88.16 -21.63
CA VAL A 252 -62.21 -86.90 -22.31
C VAL A 252 -62.80 -85.71 -21.56
N GLN A 253 -64.06 -85.80 -21.10
CA GLN A 253 -64.68 -84.72 -20.35
C GLN A 253 -63.99 -84.46 -19.01
N GLU A 254 -63.61 -85.52 -18.27
CA GLU A 254 -62.87 -85.40 -17.02
C GLU A 254 -61.49 -84.75 -17.25
N LYS A 255 -60.74 -85.21 -18.25
CA LYS A 255 -59.44 -84.64 -18.61
C LYS A 255 -59.57 -83.20 -19.11
N GLN A 256 -60.62 -82.86 -19.86
CA GLN A 256 -60.90 -81.49 -20.28
C GLN A 256 -61.16 -80.59 -19.07
N ASN A 257 -61.97 -81.02 -18.10
CA ASN A 257 -62.19 -80.27 -16.87
C ASN A 257 -60.88 -80.07 -16.07
N THR A 258 -60.01 -81.09 -16.02
CA THR A 258 -58.69 -80.95 -15.38
C THR A 258 -57.79 -79.95 -16.11
N TYR A 259 -57.80 -79.95 -17.44
CA TYR A 259 -57.07 -78.99 -18.26
C TYR A 259 -57.57 -77.57 -18.00
N ASP A 260 -58.88 -77.35 -18.07
CA ASP A 260 -59.49 -76.02 -17.85
C ASP A 260 -59.17 -75.50 -16.43
N THR A 261 -59.17 -76.39 -15.43
CA THR A 261 -58.81 -76.04 -14.05
C THR A 261 -57.33 -75.65 -13.92
N ILE A 262 -56.42 -76.38 -14.57
CA ILE A 262 -54.98 -76.07 -14.56
C ILE A 262 -54.71 -74.80 -15.38
N GLN A 263 -55.42 -74.59 -16.49
CA GLN A 263 -55.36 -73.38 -17.29
C GLN A 263 -55.76 -72.15 -16.47
N ALA A 264 -56.85 -72.24 -15.68
CA ALA A 264 -57.24 -71.20 -14.75
C ALA A 264 -56.11 -70.89 -13.73
N LYS A 265 -55.46 -71.92 -13.17
CA LYS A 265 -54.31 -71.73 -12.27
C LYS A 265 -53.11 -71.05 -12.95
N VAL A 266 -52.82 -71.38 -14.22
CA VAL A 266 -51.76 -70.70 -14.99
C VAL A 266 -52.09 -69.22 -15.17
N THR A 267 -53.35 -68.88 -15.49
CA THR A 267 -53.76 -67.48 -15.62
C THR A 267 -53.68 -66.72 -14.30
N GLU A 268 -54.05 -67.35 -13.17
CA GLU A 268 -53.91 -66.77 -11.82
C GLU A 268 -52.43 -66.51 -11.48
N LYS A 269 -51.55 -67.48 -11.74
CA LYS A 269 -50.11 -67.34 -11.49
C LYS A 269 -49.43 -66.36 -12.43
N GLN A 270 -49.90 -66.23 -13.67
CA GLN A 270 -49.44 -65.20 -14.60
C GLN A 270 -49.82 -63.81 -14.10
N ALA A 271 -51.06 -63.60 -13.66
CA ALA A 271 -51.49 -62.35 -13.06
C ALA A 271 -50.70 -62.01 -11.78
N ALA A 272 -50.35 -63.03 -10.97
CA ALA A 272 -49.49 -62.85 -9.81
C ALA A 272 -48.06 -62.39 -10.20
N LEU A 273 -47.46 -62.97 -11.24
CA LEU A 273 -46.17 -62.54 -11.76
C LEU A 273 -46.22 -61.09 -12.29
N ASP A 274 -47.26 -60.76 -13.06
CA ASP A 274 -47.43 -59.42 -13.60
C ASP A 274 -47.54 -58.40 -12.45
N SER A 275 -48.34 -58.71 -11.42
CA SER A 275 -48.43 -57.86 -10.21
C SER A 275 -47.11 -57.71 -9.47
N ALA A 276 -46.30 -58.78 -9.37
CA ALA A 276 -45.00 -58.75 -8.72
C ALA A 276 -43.97 -57.95 -9.54
N SER A 277 -44.08 -57.98 -10.88
CA SER A 277 -43.21 -57.18 -11.76
C SER A 277 -43.48 -55.68 -11.64
N VAL A 278 -44.76 -55.27 -11.61
CA VAL A 278 -45.16 -53.87 -11.37
C VAL A 278 -44.70 -53.41 -9.98
N ALA A 279 -44.89 -54.23 -8.94
CA ALA A 279 -44.44 -53.90 -7.60
C ALA A 279 -42.90 -53.74 -7.51
N LEU A 280 -42.12 -54.49 -8.28
CA LEU A 280 -40.68 -54.33 -8.36
C LEU A 280 -40.31 -53.01 -9.04
N GLU A 281 -40.94 -52.70 -10.17
CA GLU A 281 -40.71 -51.46 -10.92
C GLU A 281 -41.02 -50.23 -10.07
N GLU A 282 -42.15 -50.21 -9.36
CA GLU A 282 -42.49 -49.14 -8.41
C GLU A 282 -41.43 -48.97 -7.31
N LYS A 283 -40.85 -50.07 -6.80
CA LYS A 283 -39.79 -50.00 -5.78
C LYS A 283 -38.47 -49.52 -6.36
N GLN A 284 -38.19 -49.82 -7.62
CA GLN A 284 -37.02 -49.37 -8.33
C GLN A 284 -37.10 -47.86 -8.61
N GLU A 285 -38.24 -47.36 -9.08
CA GLU A 285 -38.51 -45.92 -9.23
C GLU A 285 -38.40 -45.17 -7.89
N GLN A 286 -38.93 -45.76 -6.82
CA GLN A 286 -38.83 -45.19 -5.48
C GLN A 286 -37.38 -45.09 -5.00
N LEU A 287 -36.54 -46.09 -5.31
CA LEU A 287 -35.11 -46.05 -5.00
C LEU A 287 -34.40 -44.97 -5.80
N GLU A 288 -34.65 -44.88 -7.11
CA GLU A 288 -34.05 -43.86 -7.96
C GLU A 288 -34.43 -42.44 -7.51
N SER A 289 -35.71 -42.21 -7.21
CA SER A 289 -36.18 -40.96 -6.62
C SER A 289 -35.49 -40.65 -5.29
N ASN A 290 -35.37 -41.64 -4.39
CA ASN A 290 -34.70 -41.44 -3.10
C ASN A 290 -33.23 -41.07 -3.30
N THR A 291 -32.50 -41.77 -4.18
CA THR A 291 -31.09 -41.48 -4.47
C THR A 291 -30.89 -40.08 -5.03
N SER A 292 -31.74 -39.62 -5.96
CA SER A 292 -31.70 -38.24 -6.47
C SER A 292 -31.89 -37.23 -5.34
N THR A 293 -32.91 -37.41 -4.50
CA THR A 293 -33.16 -36.49 -3.38
C THR A 293 -32.04 -36.51 -2.34
N ALA A 294 -31.41 -37.66 -2.13
CA ALA A 294 -30.28 -37.83 -1.22
C ALA A 294 -29.03 -37.11 -1.73
N GLU A 295 -28.75 -37.19 -3.04
CA GLU A 295 -27.65 -36.45 -3.66
C GLU A 295 -27.85 -34.94 -3.58
N ASP A 296 -29.07 -34.46 -3.86
CA ASP A 296 -29.38 -33.04 -3.79
C ASP A 296 -29.28 -32.52 -2.35
N ALA A 297 -29.77 -33.28 -1.37
CA ALA A 297 -29.62 -32.96 0.05
C ALA A 297 -28.14 -32.93 0.48
N LYS A 298 -27.33 -33.88 0.01
CA LYS A 298 -25.89 -33.91 0.28
C LYS A 298 -25.19 -32.70 -0.31
N LYS A 299 -25.46 -32.35 -1.58
CA LYS A 299 -24.88 -31.16 -2.23
C LYS A 299 -25.30 -29.87 -1.52
N ALA A 300 -26.54 -29.78 -1.08
CA ALA A 300 -27.01 -28.63 -0.32
C ALA A 300 -26.29 -28.50 1.03
N ALA A 301 -26.10 -29.60 1.76
CA ALA A 301 -25.36 -29.61 3.01
C ALA A 301 -23.86 -29.32 2.82
N GLU A 302 -23.24 -29.83 1.75
CA GLU A 302 -21.85 -29.53 1.39
C GLU A 302 -21.65 -28.03 1.11
N ARG A 303 -22.56 -27.41 0.36
CA ARG A 303 -22.55 -25.95 0.15
C ARG A 303 -22.71 -25.18 1.45
N ALA A 304 -23.57 -25.63 2.36
CA ALA A 304 -23.72 -24.97 3.66
C ALA A 304 -22.43 -25.00 4.50
N VAL A 305 -21.65 -26.08 4.42
CA VAL A 305 -20.32 -26.16 5.05
C VAL A 305 -19.33 -25.21 4.38
N GLU A 306 -19.33 -25.14 3.04
CA GLU A 306 -18.48 -24.22 2.28
C GLU A 306 -18.80 -22.76 2.60
N ASP A 307 -20.09 -22.39 2.58
CA ASP A 307 -20.58 -21.04 2.85
C ASP A 307 -20.23 -20.60 4.28
N ALA A 308 -20.37 -21.47 5.27
CA ALA A 308 -19.95 -21.19 6.65
C ALA A 308 -18.42 -21.06 6.77
N GLY A 309 -17.66 -21.72 5.89
CA GLY A 309 -16.20 -21.69 5.83
C GLY A 309 -15.60 -20.46 5.18
N LEU A 310 -16.39 -19.68 4.45
CA LEU A 310 -15.93 -18.42 3.85
C LEU A 310 -15.56 -17.44 4.95
N SER A 311 -14.29 -17.04 5.01
CA SER A 311 -13.82 -16.06 5.98
C SER A 311 -14.48 -14.71 5.74
N ALA A 312 -14.79 -13.98 6.82
CA ALA A 312 -15.18 -12.58 6.73
C ALA A 312 -14.10 -11.73 6.02
N ASP A 313 -14.53 -10.68 5.34
CA ASP A 313 -13.65 -9.74 4.64
C ASP A 313 -12.53 -9.21 5.54
N ILE A 314 -11.34 -9.00 4.96
CA ILE A 314 -10.18 -8.48 5.68
C ILE A 314 -10.44 -7.02 6.05
N ASP A 315 -10.68 -6.76 7.33
CA ASP A 315 -10.80 -5.40 7.88
C ASP A 315 -9.44 -4.87 8.37
N HIS A 316 -8.91 -3.87 7.67
CA HIS A 316 -7.66 -3.18 8.01
C HIS A 316 -7.84 -2.07 9.06
N THR A 317 -9.06 -1.80 9.54
CA THR A 317 -9.34 -0.72 10.49
C THR A 317 -8.49 -0.83 11.77
N GLN A 318 -8.29 -2.05 12.28
CA GLN A 318 -7.45 -2.26 13.47
C GLN A 318 -5.97 -1.89 13.22
N GLU A 319 -5.44 -2.19 12.03
CA GLU A 319 -4.06 -1.86 11.64
C GLU A 319 -3.89 -0.35 11.46
N ILE A 320 -4.87 0.31 10.85
CA ILE A 320 -4.91 1.76 10.68
C ILE A 320 -4.96 2.48 12.04
N ASN A 321 -5.80 1.98 12.96
CA ASN A 321 -5.89 2.51 14.31
C ASN A 321 -4.59 2.29 15.10
N ALA A 322 -3.89 1.18 14.87
CA ALA A 322 -2.58 0.92 15.50
C ALA A 322 -1.50 1.90 15.03
N ILE A 323 -1.46 2.23 13.74
CA ILE A 323 -0.55 3.26 13.20
C ILE A 323 -0.84 4.63 13.83
N SER A 324 -2.12 4.99 13.93
CA SER A 324 -2.56 6.26 14.54
C SER A 324 -2.19 6.33 16.03
N LEU A 325 -2.34 5.22 16.76
CA LEU A 325 -1.91 5.12 18.15
C LEU A 325 -0.39 5.33 18.30
N GLU A 326 0.42 4.76 17.41
CA GLU A 326 1.87 4.95 17.45
C GLU A 326 2.26 6.41 17.21
N GLN A 327 1.58 7.08 16.27
CA GLN A 327 1.79 8.51 15.99
C GLN A 327 1.45 9.38 17.20
N PHE A 328 0.27 9.18 17.81
CA PHE A 328 -0.13 9.92 19.00
C PHE A 328 0.76 9.63 20.21
N GLN A 329 1.21 8.38 20.38
CA GLN A 329 2.17 8.05 21.44
C GLN A 329 3.50 8.76 21.26
N LYS A 330 4.03 8.84 20.02
CA LYS A 330 5.24 9.60 19.72
C LYS A 330 5.08 11.10 20.04
N GLN A 331 3.96 11.70 19.65
CA GLN A 331 3.66 13.10 20.00
C GLN A 331 3.57 13.30 21.51
N LEU A 332 2.91 12.38 22.22
CA LEU A 332 2.74 12.43 23.67
C LEU A 332 4.07 12.36 24.41
N GLU A 333 4.97 11.47 23.99
CA GLU A 333 6.31 11.37 24.58
C GLU A 333 7.10 12.66 24.38
N LYS A 334 7.03 13.30 23.21
CA LYS A 334 7.65 14.61 23.00
C LYS A 334 7.06 15.68 23.92
N LEU A 335 5.73 15.79 24.03
CA LEU A 335 5.10 16.76 24.93
C LEU A 335 5.46 16.50 26.41
N LYS A 336 5.57 15.23 26.82
CA LYS A 336 6.07 14.89 28.15
C LYS A 336 7.51 15.32 28.38
N THR A 337 8.39 15.18 27.38
CA THR A 337 9.77 15.67 27.51
C THR A 337 9.80 17.19 27.65
N LEU A 338 8.95 17.92 26.93
CA LEU A 338 8.80 19.37 27.08
C LEU A 338 8.26 19.74 28.46
N LYS A 339 7.28 18.98 28.99
CA LYS A 339 6.79 19.16 30.37
C LYS A 339 7.91 18.96 31.40
N GLN A 340 8.75 17.93 31.23
CA GLN A 340 9.88 17.66 32.13
C GLN A 340 10.94 18.77 32.08
N GLN A 341 11.11 19.39 30.91
CA GLN A 341 11.98 20.55 30.70
C GLN A 341 11.33 21.87 31.16
N ASN A 342 10.24 21.81 31.92
CA ASN A 342 9.52 23.00 32.38
C ASN A 342 9.09 23.92 31.22
N GLY A 343 8.82 23.35 30.03
CA GLY A 343 8.35 24.10 28.86
C GLY A 343 9.42 25.02 28.27
N GLU A 344 10.66 24.92 28.75
CA GLU A 344 11.76 25.76 28.34
C GLU A 344 12.43 25.20 27.09
N ILE A 345 12.44 26.01 26.04
CA ILE A 345 13.09 25.67 24.78
C ILE A 345 14.49 26.27 24.80
N THR A 346 15.50 25.42 24.84
CA THR A 346 16.90 25.84 24.97
C THR A 346 17.64 25.85 23.63
N ALA A 347 18.70 26.65 23.56
CA ALA A 347 19.56 26.71 22.38
C ALA A 347 20.40 25.41 22.24
N PRO A 348 20.34 24.72 21.09
CA PRO A 348 21.08 23.47 20.88
C PRO A 348 22.58 23.68 20.61
N SER A 349 23.04 24.93 20.46
CA SER A 349 24.45 25.31 20.29
C SER A 349 24.60 26.80 20.61
N SER A 350 25.82 27.27 20.91
CA SER A 350 26.09 28.71 21.06
C SER A 350 25.93 29.45 19.73
N GLY A 351 25.42 30.68 19.73
CA GLY A 351 25.18 31.42 18.50
C GLY A 351 24.59 32.83 18.68
N ILE A 352 24.22 33.46 17.56
CA ILE A 352 23.50 34.75 17.54
C ILE A 352 22.12 34.54 16.93
N ILE A 353 21.08 35.10 17.53
CA ILE A 353 19.72 35.06 16.95
C ILE A 353 19.65 35.98 15.73
N THR A 354 19.32 35.42 14.57
CA THR A 354 19.09 36.19 13.35
C THR A 354 17.64 36.63 13.23
N LYS A 355 16.69 35.78 13.67
CA LYS A 355 15.26 36.07 13.60
C LYS A 355 14.48 35.38 14.73
N VAL A 356 13.57 36.12 15.37
CA VAL A 356 12.56 35.57 16.28
C VAL A 356 11.20 35.62 15.57
N CYS A 357 10.50 34.49 15.50
CA CYS A 357 9.21 34.38 14.81
C CYS A 357 8.04 34.14 15.78
N VAL A 358 8.31 34.03 17.08
CA VAL A 358 7.30 33.81 18.13
C VAL A 358 7.11 35.05 18.98
N GLU A 359 5.85 35.30 19.35
CA GLU A 359 5.46 36.37 20.27
C GLU A 359 4.75 35.78 21.49
N THR A 360 4.85 36.46 22.63
CA THR A 360 4.14 36.06 23.87
C THR A 360 2.63 36.07 23.65
N GLY A 361 1.96 34.99 24.06
CA GLY A 361 0.52 34.81 23.89
C GLY A 361 0.10 34.28 22.52
N GLN A 362 1.03 34.06 21.58
CA GLN A 362 0.73 33.34 20.34
C GLN A 362 0.86 31.82 20.52
N LYS A 363 0.15 31.07 19.68
CA LYS A 363 0.34 29.62 19.57
C LYS A 363 1.54 29.33 18.67
N THR A 364 2.35 28.37 19.07
CA THR A 364 3.42 27.83 18.22
C THR A 364 2.83 27.25 16.93
N THR A 365 3.57 27.35 15.84
CA THR A 365 3.22 26.75 14.54
C THR A 365 4.28 25.71 14.16
N ASP A 366 4.04 24.96 13.09
CA ASP A 366 5.03 24.05 12.50
C ASP A 366 6.28 24.76 11.92
N THR A 367 6.26 26.10 11.92
CA THR A 367 7.32 26.96 11.40
C THR A 367 8.39 27.27 12.46
N ALA A 368 9.61 27.56 12.01
CA ALA A 368 10.74 27.92 12.88
C ALA A 368 10.38 29.02 13.88
N ALA A 369 10.45 28.70 15.18
CA ALA A 369 10.16 29.63 16.27
C ALA A 369 11.29 30.65 16.46
N VAL A 370 12.54 30.19 16.40
CA VAL A 370 13.74 31.03 16.46
C VAL A 370 14.74 30.55 15.42
N VAL A 371 15.33 31.47 14.68
CA VAL A 371 16.44 31.19 13.76
C VAL A 371 17.71 31.77 14.37
N MET A 372 18.71 30.91 14.56
CA MET A 372 19.99 31.28 15.14
C MET A 372 21.15 30.92 14.21
N SER A 373 22.21 31.72 14.25
CA SER A 373 23.47 31.45 13.56
C SER A 373 24.49 30.85 14.53
N ASP A 374 24.90 29.63 14.24
CA ASP A 374 25.93 28.90 15.00
C ASP A 374 27.30 29.59 14.85
N GLU A 375 28.04 29.71 15.95
CA GLU A 375 29.37 30.34 15.97
C GLU A 375 30.41 29.57 15.15
N GLN A 376 30.23 28.26 14.99
CA GLN A 376 31.11 27.41 14.18
C GLN A 376 30.90 27.62 12.67
N SER A 377 29.73 28.16 12.31
CA SER A 377 29.35 28.45 10.94
C SER A 377 29.84 29.85 10.55
N GLY A 378 31.14 29.99 10.27
CA GLY A 378 31.81 31.28 9.95
C GLY A 378 31.08 32.14 8.91
N LEU A 379 31.35 33.45 8.83
CA LEU A 379 30.52 34.39 8.06
C LEU A 379 30.78 34.32 6.56
N PHE A 380 29.74 34.56 5.74
CA PHE A 380 29.88 34.76 4.31
C PHE A 380 29.82 36.25 3.96
N LEU A 381 30.82 36.72 3.21
CA LEU A 381 30.74 37.99 2.50
C LEU A 381 30.07 37.74 1.15
N LEU A 382 28.88 38.29 0.96
CA LEU A 382 28.13 38.23 -0.28
C LEU A 382 28.31 39.54 -1.04
N ARG A 383 28.63 39.45 -2.33
CA ARG A 383 28.64 40.61 -3.21
C ARG A 383 27.51 40.50 -4.21
N GLN A 384 26.76 41.59 -4.37
CA GLN A 384 25.78 41.71 -5.43
C GLN A 384 26.50 42.13 -6.72
N ARG A 385 26.50 41.27 -7.75
CA ARG A 385 26.84 41.72 -9.11
C ARG A 385 25.59 42.28 -9.77
N THR A 386 25.60 43.58 -10.09
CA THR A 386 24.71 44.12 -11.12
C THR A 386 25.36 43.90 -12.47
N ALA A 387 24.84 42.95 -13.27
CA ALA A 387 25.23 42.81 -14.67
C ALA A 387 24.82 44.08 -15.43
N LYS A 388 25.70 44.62 -16.29
CA LYS A 388 25.41 45.82 -17.11
C LYS A 388 24.35 45.60 -18.20
N THR A 389 23.74 44.43 -18.26
CA THR A 389 22.68 44.08 -19.19
C THR A 389 21.67 43.17 -18.50
N GLY A 390 20.51 43.73 -18.15
CA GLY A 390 19.24 43.03 -17.95
C GLY A 390 19.15 41.99 -16.83
N ASN A 391 18.56 42.42 -15.70
CA ASN A 391 17.82 41.61 -14.71
C ASN A 391 18.21 40.12 -14.56
N ILE A 392 19.25 39.84 -13.78
CA ILE A 392 19.28 38.81 -12.72
C ILE A 392 20.34 39.27 -11.71
N SER A 393 19.94 39.55 -10.46
CA SER A 393 20.88 39.73 -9.36
C SER A 393 21.25 38.36 -8.80
N GLN A 394 22.43 37.85 -9.14
CA GLN A 394 22.97 36.63 -8.54
C GLN A 394 23.92 37.01 -7.39
N TRP A 395 23.73 36.36 -6.24
CA TRP A 395 24.61 36.48 -5.08
C TRP A 395 25.79 35.51 -5.25
N GLU A 396 27.01 36.02 -5.09
CA GLU A 396 28.24 35.22 -5.15
C GLU A 396 28.98 35.31 -3.81
N ILE A 397 29.31 34.16 -3.23
CA ILE A 397 30.07 34.09 -1.97
C ILE A 397 31.51 34.49 -2.28
N MET A 398 31.95 35.68 -1.83
CA MET A 398 33.29 36.19 -2.09
C MET A 398 34.36 35.50 -1.25
N GLN A 399 34.06 35.23 0.02
CA GLN A 399 35.02 34.63 0.95
C GLN A 399 34.29 34.04 2.17
N ARG A 400 34.64 32.81 2.56
CA ARG A 400 34.28 32.26 3.88
C ARG A 400 35.26 32.83 4.90
N LEU A 401 34.77 33.72 5.77
CA LEU A 401 35.61 34.31 6.80
C LEU A 401 35.81 33.31 7.94
N PRO A 402 37.03 33.13 8.45
CA PRO A 402 37.27 32.28 9.60
C PRO A 402 36.60 32.88 10.85
N VAL A 403 36.23 32.01 11.80
CA VAL A 403 35.50 32.36 13.03
C VAL A 403 36.21 33.49 13.82
N SER A 404 37.53 33.61 13.73
CA SER A 404 38.33 34.67 14.38
C SER A 404 38.03 36.10 13.89
N VAL A 405 37.49 36.27 12.69
CA VAL A 405 37.06 37.59 12.18
C VAL A 405 35.72 38.00 12.79
N ARG A 406 34.87 37.03 13.15
CA ARG A 406 33.58 37.24 13.82
C ARG A 406 33.77 37.87 15.21
N GLU A 407 34.67 37.32 16.02
CA GLU A 407 34.98 37.85 17.36
C GLU A 407 35.47 39.31 17.29
N ARG A 408 36.35 39.62 16.32
CA ARG A 408 36.87 40.99 16.12
C ARG A 408 35.80 41.97 15.66
N LEU A 409 34.87 41.55 14.79
CA LEU A 409 33.76 42.39 14.33
C LEU A 409 32.73 42.63 15.44
N ILE A 410 32.38 41.59 16.21
CA ILE A 410 31.47 41.71 17.37
C ILE A 410 32.06 42.66 18.41
N ALA A 411 33.36 42.52 18.72
CA ALA A 411 34.06 43.42 19.65
C ALA A 411 34.10 44.88 19.16
N ALA A 412 34.20 45.10 17.84
CA ALA A 412 34.21 46.43 17.24
C ALA A 412 32.82 47.08 17.14
N LEU A 413 31.77 46.31 16.88
CA LEU A 413 30.39 46.80 16.71
C LEU A 413 29.64 46.95 18.04
N PHE A 414 29.96 46.14 19.06
CA PHE A 414 29.29 46.15 20.37
C PHE A 414 30.29 46.25 21.54
N PRO A 415 31.07 47.35 21.63
CA PRO A 415 32.18 47.50 22.59
C PRO A 415 31.76 47.51 24.07
N TRP A 416 30.49 47.73 24.38
CA TRP A 416 29.95 47.68 25.74
C TRP A 416 29.88 46.27 26.35
N LYS A 417 30.00 45.20 25.56
CA LYS A 417 29.83 43.82 26.06
C LYS A 417 31.08 43.26 26.78
N HIS A 418 32.27 43.84 26.55
CA HIS A 418 33.51 43.42 27.22
C HIS A 418 33.74 44.08 28.59
N ARG A 419 32.85 44.95 29.06
CA ARG A 419 33.05 45.65 30.35
C ARG A 419 32.61 44.88 31.60
N LYS A 420 32.10 43.65 31.47
CA LYS A 420 31.59 42.86 32.61
C LYS A 420 32.56 41.82 33.19
N THR A 421 33.80 41.72 32.70
CA THR A 421 34.77 40.72 33.19
C THR A 421 36.00 41.30 33.90
N GLU A 422 35.96 42.56 34.38
CA GLU A 422 37.04 43.17 35.19
C GLU A 422 36.55 43.74 36.55
N ALA A 423 35.42 43.24 37.05
CA ALA A 423 35.02 43.47 38.44
C ALA A 423 34.68 42.13 39.09
N ALA A 424 35.72 41.37 39.41
CA ALA A 424 35.72 40.30 40.42
C ALA A 424 36.97 40.47 41.28
#